data_AF-A0A1L0DMF1-F1
#
_entry.id   AF-A0A1L0DMF1-F1
#
_cell.length_a   1.000
_cell.length_b   1.000
_cell.length_c   1.000
_cell.angle_alpha   90.00
_cell.angle_beta   90.00
_cell.angle_gamma   90.00
#
_symmetry.space_group_name_H-M   'P 1'
#
loop_
_entity.id
_entity.type
_entity.pdbx_description
1 polymer ?
#
loop_
_entity_poly.entity_id
_entity_poly.type
_entity_poly.pdbx_seq_one_letter_code
_entity_poly.pdbx_strand_id
1 'polypeptide(L)'
;MNRVLQSPIQFAAFLRPSQSLHFLRRMHITPIPLSWGESNNYAYLLVDEPTKNAWLIDSAFPKDVLSFLDTKKETFELKAIVNTHHHWDHAGGNKTFHKKFPDLPIIAGKDSELVTYTPSHQEVIDLGDNVSITALHTPCHTQDSICYYVKDSKTGEKAVFTGDTLFVSGCGRFFEGSAEQMDTALNKILAKLPKETVVYSGHDKTVLNNPAIAALEKLAQANEYTAGKSTIGDELEFNPFMRLSDPQVQKATGETDSIEVMAKLRQMKNNS
;
A
#
# COMPACT_ATOMS: atom_id res chain seq x y z
N MET A 1 -0.16 -18.15 -85.87
CA MET A 1 0.07 -19.03 -84.71
C MET A 1 0.63 -18.20 -83.57
N ASN A 2 0.11 -18.43 -82.37
CA ASN A 2 0.60 -18.05 -81.04
C ASN A 2 0.43 -16.60 -80.55
N ARG A 3 -0.67 -16.42 -79.79
CA ARG A 3 -0.80 -15.48 -78.68
C ARG A 3 0.23 -15.83 -77.60
N VAL A 4 0.93 -14.84 -77.05
CA VAL A 4 1.64 -14.98 -75.77
C VAL A 4 1.14 -13.90 -74.82
N LEU A 5 0.62 -14.37 -73.69
CA LEU A 5 0.05 -13.61 -72.58
C LEU A 5 1.15 -12.98 -71.73
N GLN A 6 0.89 -11.76 -71.27
CA GLN A 6 1.64 -11.09 -70.20
C GLN A 6 1.36 -11.78 -68.85
N SER A 7 2.39 -11.98 -68.03
CA SER A 7 2.25 -12.26 -66.59
C SER A 7 3.10 -11.26 -65.79
N PRO A 8 2.57 -10.59 -64.76
CA PRO A 8 3.36 -9.70 -63.92
C PRO A 8 3.92 -10.40 -62.66
N ILE A 9 5.21 -10.19 -62.43
CA ILE A 9 5.90 -9.86 -61.17
C ILE A 9 5.46 -10.59 -59.88
N GLN A 10 6.41 -11.31 -59.26
CA GLN A 10 6.43 -11.53 -57.80
C GLN A 10 7.80 -11.11 -57.25
N PHE A 11 7.83 -9.97 -56.55
CA PHE A 11 8.90 -9.63 -55.59
C PHE A 11 8.52 -10.25 -54.26
N ALA A 12 9.29 -11.23 -53.79
CA ALA A 12 9.17 -11.76 -52.45
C ALA A 12 9.74 -10.75 -51.44
N ALA A 13 8.85 -9.99 -50.77
CA ALA A 13 9.22 -9.19 -49.61
C ALA A 13 9.30 -10.12 -48.40
N PHE A 14 10.51 -10.26 -47.83
CA PHE A 14 10.71 -10.90 -46.53
C PHE A 14 10.00 -10.07 -45.46
N LEU A 15 8.87 -10.57 -44.96
CA LEU A 15 8.21 -10.06 -43.76
C LEU A 15 9.11 -10.35 -42.56
N ARG A 16 9.71 -9.29 -41.97
CA ARG A 16 10.27 -9.37 -40.62
C ARG A 16 9.12 -9.58 -39.63
N PRO A 17 9.26 -10.42 -38.60
CA PRO A 17 8.26 -10.52 -37.55
C PRO A 17 8.09 -9.14 -36.89
N SER A 18 6.84 -8.69 -36.83
CA SER A 18 6.39 -7.57 -36.01
C SER A 18 6.89 -7.79 -34.58
N GLN A 19 7.77 -6.90 -34.10
CA GLN A 19 8.04 -6.80 -32.67
C GLN A 19 6.73 -6.38 -32.02
N SER A 20 6.09 -7.30 -31.30
CA SER A 20 4.99 -6.96 -30.41
C SER A 20 5.51 -5.89 -29.45
N LEU A 21 4.94 -4.69 -29.53
CA LEU A 21 5.02 -3.70 -28.48
C LEU A 21 4.56 -4.39 -27.19
N HIS A 22 5.50 -4.88 -26.39
CA HIS A 22 5.22 -5.29 -25.03
C HIS A 22 4.75 -4.02 -24.33
N PHE A 23 3.42 -3.85 -24.20
CA PHE A 23 2.85 -2.94 -23.23
C PHE A 23 3.60 -3.20 -21.93
N LEU A 24 4.31 -2.18 -21.42
CA LEU A 24 5.00 -2.24 -20.14
C LEU A 24 3.97 -2.75 -19.13
N ARG A 25 4.14 -4.00 -18.70
CA ARG A 25 3.21 -4.70 -17.82
C ARG A 25 3.41 -4.10 -16.44
N ARG A 26 2.33 -3.59 -15.85
CA ARG A 26 2.36 -2.77 -14.63
C ARG A 26 1.95 -3.59 -13.42
N MET A 27 2.52 -3.28 -12.27
CA MET A 27 1.86 -3.49 -11.00
C MET A 27 0.53 -2.72 -10.97
N HIS A 28 -0.55 -3.38 -10.57
CA HIS A 28 -1.84 -2.73 -10.36
C HIS A 28 -2.24 -2.82 -8.89
N ILE A 29 -2.53 -1.66 -8.29
CA ILE A 29 -3.05 -1.57 -6.93
C ILE A 29 -4.44 -0.94 -7.01
N THR A 30 -5.45 -1.67 -6.52
CA THR A 30 -6.82 -1.17 -6.45
C THR A 30 -7.24 -1.04 -4.99
N PRO A 31 -7.48 0.18 -4.49
CA PRO A 31 -8.15 0.40 -3.20
C PRO A 31 -9.58 -0.13 -3.25
N ILE A 32 -10.00 -0.79 -2.18
CA ILE A 32 -11.35 -1.29 -1.95
C ILE A 32 -11.87 -0.59 -0.70
N PRO A 33 -12.66 0.49 -0.82
CA PRO A 33 -13.29 1.12 0.32
C PRO A 33 -14.19 0.11 1.06
N LEU A 34 -14.04 0.02 2.38
CA LEU A 34 -14.78 -0.90 3.23
C LEU A 34 -15.66 -0.11 4.19
N SER A 35 -16.95 -0.45 4.29
CA SER A 35 -17.90 0.22 5.20
C SER A 35 -17.75 1.76 5.14
N TRP A 36 -17.70 2.27 3.89
CA TRP A 36 -17.39 3.67 3.59
C TRP A 36 -18.46 4.60 4.17
N GLY A 37 -18.03 5.61 4.93
CA GLY A 37 -18.92 6.50 5.69
C GLY A 37 -19.18 6.08 7.13
N GLU A 38 -18.76 4.88 7.55
CA GLU A 38 -18.83 4.43 8.96
C GLU A 38 -17.43 4.20 9.53
N SER A 39 -16.63 3.32 8.90
CA SER A 39 -15.29 2.94 9.39
C SER A 39 -14.15 3.57 8.59
N ASN A 40 -14.37 3.87 7.30
CA ASN A 40 -13.40 4.49 6.37
C ASN A 40 -12.08 3.70 6.25
N ASN A 41 -12.18 2.36 6.33
CA ASN A 41 -11.08 1.43 6.11
C ASN A 41 -10.88 1.15 4.61
N TYR A 42 -9.67 0.74 4.25
CA TYR A 42 -9.38 0.20 2.92
C TYR A 42 -8.84 -1.23 3.01
N ALA A 43 -9.33 -2.08 2.12
CA ALA A 43 -8.56 -3.22 1.64
C ALA A 43 -7.84 -2.84 0.35
N TYR A 44 -6.83 -3.63 -0.02
CA TYR A 44 -6.11 -3.43 -1.27
C TYR A 44 -5.99 -4.74 -2.04
N LEU A 45 -6.24 -4.67 -3.35
CA LEU A 45 -5.87 -5.72 -4.28
C LEU A 45 -4.59 -5.29 -5.03
N LEU A 46 -3.49 -5.98 -4.75
CA LEU A 46 -2.21 -5.85 -5.45
C LEU A 46 -2.11 -6.96 -6.49
N VAL A 47 -1.88 -6.63 -7.76
CA VAL A 47 -1.78 -7.58 -8.88
C VAL A 47 -0.49 -7.38 -9.66
N ASP A 48 0.25 -8.47 -9.89
CA ASP A 48 1.28 -8.55 -10.92
C ASP A 48 0.60 -8.86 -12.26
N GLU A 49 0.44 -7.85 -13.12
CA GLU A 49 -0.28 -7.99 -14.40
C GLU A 49 0.25 -9.09 -15.35
N PRO A 50 1.58 -9.36 -15.46
CA PRO A 50 2.09 -10.47 -16.25
C PRO A 50 1.56 -11.84 -15.84
N THR A 51 1.65 -12.18 -14.56
CA THR A 51 1.30 -13.52 -14.05
C THR A 51 -0.14 -13.60 -13.57
N LYS A 52 -0.78 -12.44 -13.36
CA LYS A 52 -2.09 -12.29 -12.73
C LYS A 52 -2.11 -12.69 -11.25
N ASN A 53 -0.95 -12.97 -10.66
CA ASN A 53 -0.85 -13.26 -9.22
C ASN A 53 -1.25 -12.03 -8.41
N ALA A 54 -2.02 -12.25 -7.34
CA ALA A 54 -2.52 -11.16 -6.52
C ALA A 54 -2.45 -11.42 -5.02
N TRP A 55 -2.24 -10.34 -4.26
CA TRP A 55 -2.42 -10.29 -2.82
C TRP A 55 -3.68 -9.48 -2.49
N LEU A 56 -4.46 -9.98 -1.53
CA LEU A 56 -5.57 -9.27 -0.93
C LEU A 56 -5.19 -8.84 0.49
N ILE A 57 -5.06 -7.53 0.69
CA ILE A 57 -4.50 -6.92 1.89
C ILE A 57 -5.63 -6.29 2.72
N ASP A 58 -5.63 -6.54 4.04
CA ASP A 58 -6.53 -5.97 5.05
C ASP A 58 -8.03 -6.15 4.76
N SER A 59 -8.43 -7.34 4.33
CA SER A 59 -9.80 -7.67 3.92
C SER A 59 -10.78 -7.90 5.08
N ALA A 60 -10.91 -6.95 6.01
CA ALA A 60 -11.69 -7.10 7.23
C ALA A 60 -13.22 -7.23 7.05
N PHE A 61 -13.75 -6.72 5.93
CA PHE A 61 -15.18 -6.70 5.64
C PHE A 61 -15.52 -7.60 4.44
N PRO A 62 -15.74 -8.92 4.65
CA PRO A 62 -15.87 -9.87 3.55
C PRO A 62 -16.98 -9.55 2.56
N LYS A 63 -18.10 -8.96 2.99
CA LYS A 63 -19.21 -8.64 2.08
C LYS A 63 -18.78 -7.65 1.00
N ASP A 64 -18.13 -6.56 1.40
CA ASP A 64 -17.69 -5.49 0.49
C ASP A 64 -16.58 -5.99 -0.43
N VAL A 65 -15.60 -6.70 0.15
CA VAL A 65 -14.49 -7.28 -0.59
C VAL A 65 -14.96 -8.34 -1.59
N LEU A 66 -15.81 -9.28 -1.19
CA LEU A 66 -16.32 -10.33 -2.09
C LEU A 66 -17.15 -9.72 -3.22
N SER A 67 -17.98 -8.71 -2.94
CA SER A 67 -18.72 -7.97 -3.96
C SER A 67 -17.77 -7.35 -4.99
N PHE A 68 -16.68 -6.72 -4.52
CA PHE A 68 -15.65 -6.16 -5.39
C PHE A 68 -14.93 -7.24 -6.21
N LEU A 69 -14.44 -8.31 -5.57
CA LEU A 69 -13.74 -9.41 -6.26
C LEU A 69 -14.64 -10.06 -7.32
N ASP A 70 -15.96 -10.10 -7.08
CA ASP A 70 -16.93 -10.64 -8.01
C ASP A 70 -16.99 -9.86 -9.33
N THR A 71 -16.69 -8.56 -9.31
CA THR A 71 -16.57 -7.73 -10.52
C THR A 71 -15.26 -7.92 -11.30
N LYS A 72 -14.32 -8.72 -10.76
CA LYS A 72 -12.93 -8.85 -11.24
C LYS A 72 -12.46 -10.30 -11.44
N LYS A 73 -13.34 -11.31 -11.31
CA LYS A 73 -13.00 -12.74 -11.21
C LYS A 73 -12.05 -13.29 -12.29
N GLU A 74 -12.03 -12.72 -13.49
CA GLU A 74 -11.20 -13.20 -14.61
C GLU A 74 -9.87 -12.44 -14.77
N THR A 75 -9.54 -11.55 -13.83
CA THR A 75 -8.40 -10.63 -13.97
C THR A 75 -7.22 -10.92 -13.06
N PHE A 76 -7.35 -11.84 -12.10
CA PHE A 76 -6.27 -12.22 -11.18
C PHE A 76 -6.46 -13.62 -10.58
N GLU A 77 -5.39 -14.15 -9.99
CA GLU A 77 -5.38 -15.34 -9.15
C GLU A 77 -4.84 -14.94 -7.77
N LEU A 78 -5.66 -15.06 -6.72
CA LEU A 78 -5.20 -14.78 -5.37
C LEU A 78 -4.14 -15.79 -4.94
N LYS A 79 -3.01 -15.30 -4.42
CA LYS A 79 -1.91 -16.10 -3.89
C LYS A 79 -1.74 -15.98 -2.38
N ALA A 80 -2.28 -14.92 -1.77
CA ALA A 80 -2.28 -14.76 -0.32
C ALA A 80 -3.40 -13.82 0.14
N ILE A 81 -3.85 -14.05 1.37
CA ILE A 81 -4.53 -13.05 2.19
C ILE A 81 -3.46 -12.43 3.08
N VAL A 82 -3.44 -11.11 3.22
CA VAL A 82 -2.36 -10.39 3.89
C VAL A 82 -2.96 -9.43 4.89
N ASN A 83 -2.39 -9.34 6.09
CA ASN A 83 -2.74 -8.30 7.04
C ASN A 83 -1.53 -7.49 7.45
N THR A 84 -1.73 -6.19 7.64
CA THR A 84 -0.74 -5.28 8.19
C THR A 84 -0.59 -5.47 9.71
N HIS A 85 -1.67 -5.80 10.41
CA HIS A 85 -1.69 -6.08 11.84
C HIS A 85 -2.97 -6.81 12.26
N HIS A 86 -3.04 -7.24 13.52
CA HIS A 86 -4.11 -8.11 14.02
C HIS A 86 -5.46 -7.45 14.33
N HIS A 87 -5.57 -6.12 14.33
CA HIS A 87 -6.85 -5.48 14.69
C HIS A 87 -7.98 -5.95 13.77
N TRP A 88 -9.18 -6.06 14.34
CA TRP A 88 -10.34 -6.66 13.67
C TRP A 88 -10.72 -5.92 12.38
N ASP A 89 -10.58 -4.61 12.31
CA ASP A 89 -10.89 -3.81 11.13
C ASP A 89 -9.84 -3.94 10.00
N HIS A 90 -8.83 -4.80 10.20
CA HIS A 90 -7.86 -5.26 9.18
C HIS A 90 -7.89 -6.78 8.97
N ALA A 91 -7.93 -7.56 10.05
CA ALA A 91 -7.87 -9.03 10.04
C ALA A 91 -9.22 -9.74 10.22
N GLY A 92 -10.31 -9.02 10.48
CA GLY A 92 -11.62 -9.58 10.86
C GLY A 92 -12.28 -10.46 9.80
N GLY A 93 -11.82 -10.38 8.56
CA GLY A 93 -12.28 -11.22 7.46
C GLY A 93 -11.56 -12.57 7.35
N ASN A 94 -10.46 -12.79 8.07
CA ASN A 94 -9.56 -13.94 7.88
C ASN A 94 -10.29 -15.28 7.93
N LYS A 95 -11.17 -15.50 8.92
CA LYS A 95 -12.01 -16.73 8.99
C LYS A 95 -12.86 -16.95 7.74
N THR A 96 -13.45 -15.89 7.20
CA THR A 96 -14.31 -15.98 6.02
C THR A 96 -13.49 -16.29 4.77
N PHE A 97 -12.35 -15.61 4.60
CA PHE A 97 -11.46 -15.84 3.46
C PHE A 97 -10.76 -17.19 3.53
N HIS A 98 -10.32 -17.63 4.71
CA HIS A 98 -9.77 -18.96 4.91
C HIS A 98 -10.79 -20.07 4.57
N LYS A 99 -12.06 -19.91 4.98
CA LYS A 99 -13.11 -20.86 4.59
C LYS A 99 -13.33 -20.91 3.08
N LYS A 100 -13.22 -19.76 2.39
CA LYS A 100 -13.43 -19.67 0.94
C LYS A 100 -12.21 -20.11 0.13
N PHE A 101 -11.01 -19.90 0.66
CA PHE A 101 -9.73 -20.14 0.03
C PHE A 101 -8.79 -20.86 1.01
N PRO A 102 -9.08 -22.14 1.35
CA PRO A 102 -8.40 -22.84 2.44
C PRO A 102 -6.91 -23.07 2.20
N ASP A 103 -6.50 -23.11 0.93
CA ASP A 103 -5.11 -23.37 0.54
C ASP A 103 -4.25 -22.09 0.45
N LEU A 104 -4.86 -20.90 0.54
CA LEU A 104 -4.10 -19.66 0.50
C LEU A 104 -3.46 -19.36 1.86
N PRO A 105 -2.17 -19.00 1.89
CA PRO A 105 -1.54 -18.53 3.11
C PRO A 105 -2.18 -17.22 3.57
N ILE A 106 -2.28 -17.07 4.89
CA ILE A 106 -2.47 -15.80 5.57
C ILE A 106 -1.08 -15.30 5.99
N ILE A 107 -0.64 -14.20 5.38
CA ILE A 107 0.64 -13.54 5.62
C ILE A 107 0.42 -12.33 6.52
N ALA A 108 0.96 -12.34 7.73
CA ALA A 108 0.73 -11.27 8.70
C ALA A 108 1.75 -11.28 9.84
N GLY A 109 1.65 -10.29 10.72
CA GLY A 109 2.23 -10.36 12.06
C GLY A 109 1.74 -11.58 12.84
N LYS A 110 2.58 -12.06 13.78
CA LYS A 110 2.36 -13.31 14.54
C LYS A 110 1.05 -13.36 15.34
N ASP A 111 0.48 -12.20 15.66
CA ASP A 111 -0.70 -12.09 16.51
C ASP A 111 -2.00 -12.00 15.67
N SER A 112 -1.89 -11.96 14.35
CA SER A 112 -3.04 -11.95 13.43
C SER A 112 -3.78 -13.30 13.42
N GLU A 113 -5.11 -13.24 13.39
CA GLU A 113 -5.96 -14.43 13.41
C GLU A 113 -5.71 -15.33 12.19
N LEU A 114 -5.48 -16.63 12.44
CA LEU A 114 -5.21 -17.65 11.42
C LEU A 114 -3.95 -17.39 10.57
N VAL A 115 -3.00 -16.57 11.05
CA VAL A 115 -1.71 -16.38 10.36
C VAL A 115 -1.01 -17.73 10.15
N THR A 116 -0.58 -17.96 8.91
CA THR A 116 0.17 -19.16 8.52
C THR A 116 1.62 -18.86 8.19
N TYR A 117 1.93 -17.58 7.91
CA TYR A 117 3.27 -17.13 7.57
C TYR A 117 3.52 -15.73 8.12
N THR A 118 4.60 -15.58 8.89
CA THR A 118 5.08 -14.27 9.37
C THR A 118 6.44 -14.01 8.77
N PRO A 119 6.55 -13.13 7.76
CA PRO A 119 7.83 -12.82 7.15
C PRO A 119 8.74 -12.09 8.14
N SER A 120 10.04 -12.34 8.05
CA SER A 120 11.03 -11.60 8.83
C SER A 120 11.13 -10.14 8.36
N HIS A 121 11.59 -9.23 9.23
CA HIS A 121 11.91 -7.87 8.81
C HIS A 121 12.95 -7.89 7.68
N GLN A 122 12.69 -7.13 6.60
CA GLN A 122 13.44 -7.09 5.33
C GLN A 122 13.40 -8.37 4.49
N GLU A 123 12.59 -9.35 4.85
CA GLU A 123 12.35 -10.49 3.97
C GLU A 123 11.63 -10.03 2.69
N VAL A 124 12.06 -10.59 1.56
CA VAL A 124 11.52 -10.30 0.23
C VAL A 124 10.71 -11.50 -0.25
N ILE A 125 9.48 -11.23 -0.68
CA ILE A 125 8.56 -12.20 -1.27
C ILE A 125 8.21 -11.71 -2.68
N ASP A 126 8.37 -12.59 -3.67
CA ASP A 126 8.00 -12.27 -5.04
C ASP A 126 6.52 -12.58 -5.31
N LEU A 127 5.84 -11.62 -5.93
CA LEU A 127 4.49 -11.78 -6.45
C LEU A 127 4.57 -11.86 -7.98
N GLY A 128 4.69 -13.08 -8.49
CA GLY A 128 4.84 -13.28 -9.93
C GLY A 128 6.23 -12.90 -10.43
N ASP A 129 6.31 -12.29 -11.62
CA ASP A 129 7.58 -12.12 -12.32
C ASP A 129 8.24 -10.76 -12.05
N ASN A 130 7.45 -9.72 -11.80
CA ASN A 130 7.96 -8.35 -11.77
C ASN A 130 7.83 -7.66 -10.42
N VAL A 131 6.89 -8.10 -9.58
CA VAL A 131 6.55 -7.44 -8.31
C VAL A 131 7.29 -8.12 -7.16
N SER A 132 8.15 -7.37 -6.48
CA SER A 132 8.84 -7.81 -5.25
C SER A 132 8.29 -7.05 -4.04
N ILE A 133 8.06 -7.77 -2.95
CA ILE A 133 7.42 -7.24 -1.74
C ILE A 133 8.36 -7.46 -0.56
N THR A 134 8.80 -6.38 0.07
CA THR A 134 9.64 -6.40 1.27
C THR A 134 8.80 -6.16 2.51
N ALA A 135 8.83 -7.10 3.47
CA ALA A 135 8.18 -6.93 4.76
C ALA A 135 8.99 -5.99 5.67
N LEU A 136 8.37 -4.92 6.17
CA LEU A 136 8.98 -3.93 7.03
C LEU A 136 8.24 -3.91 8.36
N HIS A 137 8.78 -4.60 9.36
CA HIS A 137 8.24 -4.57 10.72
C HIS A 137 8.29 -3.15 11.29
N THR A 138 7.15 -2.66 11.77
CA THR A 138 6.93 -1.31 12.29
C THR A 138 6.14 -1.35 13.61
N PRO A 139 6.65 -2.05 14.64
CA PRO A 139 5.92 -2.20 15.90
C PRO A 139 5.70 -0.83 16.55
N CYS A 140 4.44 -0.49 16.84
CA CYS A 140 4.05 0.62 17.70
C CYS A 140 2.53 0.66 17.87
N HIS A 141 1.81 0.77 16.73
CA HIS A 141 0.36 0.74 16.74
C HIS A 141 -0.13 -0.57 17.36
N THR A 142 0.36 -1.67 16.80
CA THR A 142 0.45 -2.98 17.47
C THR A 142 1.90 -3.45 17.45
N GLN A 143 2.24 -4.42 18.28
CA GLN A 143 3.58 -5.04 18.27
C GLN A 143 3.82 -5.96 17.06
N ASP A 144 2.75 -6.40 16.39
CA ASP A 144 2.80 -7.25 15.20
C ASP A 144 2.65 -6.48 13.88
N SER A 145 2.69 -5.14 13.93
CA SER A 145 2.53 -4.27 12.74
C SER A 145 3.66 -4.49 11.71
N ILE A 146 3.26 -4.75 10.46
CA ILE A 146 4.13 -4.89 9.30
C ILE A 146 3.62 -3.98 8.17
N CYS A 147 4.50 -3.13 7.65
CA CYS A 147 4.30 -2.45 6.37
C CYS A 147 4.85 -3.30 5.22
N TYR A 148 4.20 -3.29 4.06
CA TYR A 148 4.65 -4.05 2.88
C TYR A 148 5.10 -3.09 1.79
N TYR A 149 6.41 -3.01 1.56
CA TYR A 149 7.00 -2.17 0.53
C TYR A 149 7.15 -2.94 -0.77
N VAL A 150 6.61 -2.40 -1.86
CA VAL A 150 6.47 -3.07 -3.14
C VAL A 150 7.24 -2.34 -4.23
N LYS A 151 7.92 -3.10 -5.07
CA LYS A 151 8.61 -2.61 -6.27
C LYS A 151 8.22 -3.41 -7.50
N ASP A 152 7.88 -2.70 -8.56
CA ASP A 152 7.81 -3.25 -9.91
C ASP A 152 9.19 -3.09 -10.59
N SER A 153 9.84 -4.22 -10.87
CA SER A 153 11.19 -4.24 -11.48
C SER A 153 11.22 -3.80 -12.95
N LYS A 154 10.08 -3.73 -13.65
CA LYS A 154 9.98 -3.32 -15.05
C LYS A 154 9.62 -1.84 -15.21
N THR A 155 8.69 -1.34 -14.40
CA THR A 155 8.26 0.06 -14.47
C THR A 155 9.06 0.96 -13.54
N GLY A 156 9.65 0.40 -12.49
CA GLY A 156 10.29 1.16 -11.41
C GLY A 156 9.31 1.80 -10.43
N GLU A 157 8.00 1.52 -10.58
CA GLU A 157 6.95 1.95 -9.66
C GLU A 157 7.16 1.35 -8.28
N LYS A 158 6.79 2.13 -7.26
CA LYS A 158 7.03 1.83 -5.85
C LYS A 158 5.79 2.18 -5.04
N ALA A 159 5.40 1.29 -4.14
CA ALA A 159 4.28 1.50 -3.25
C ALA A 159 4.60 0.96 -1.85
N VAL A 160 3.91 1.43 -0.82
CA VAL A 160 3.98 0.85 0.52
C VAL A 160 2.58 0.79 1.14
N PHE A 161 2.20 -0.40 1.59
CA PHE A 161 1.00 -0.61 2.40
C PHE A 161 1.36 -0.44 3.86
N THR A 162 0.79 0.56 4.52
CA THR A 162 1.27 1.01 5.85
C THR A 162 0.34 0.65 7.01
N GLY A 163 -0.84 0.11 6.70
CA GLY A 163 -1.87 -0.15 7.70
C GLY A 163 -2.08 1.08 8.57
N ASP A 164 -1.99 0.89 9.87
CA ASP A 164 -2.15 1.95 10.87
C ASP A 164 -0.81 2.51 11.37
N THR A 165 0.31 2.22 10.71
CA THR A 165 1.60 2.85 11.06
C THR A 165 1.64 4.30 10.57
N LEU A 166 1.48 4.50 9.26
CA LEU A 166 1.52 5.80 8.58
C LEU A 166 0.17 6.06 7.90
N PHE A 167 -0.41 7.24 8.16
CA PHE A 167 -1.57 7.77 7.43
C PHE A 167 -1.14 9.01 6.65
N VAL A 168 -1.98 9.46 5.70
CA VAL A 168 -1.77 10.75 5.04
C VAL A 168 -1.76 11.87 6.09
N SER A 169 -0.62 12.55 6.21
CA SER A 169 -0.33 13.59 7.20
C SER A 169 -0.40 13.13 8.66
N GLY A 170 -0.40 11.83 8.92
CA GLY A 170 -0.67 11.24 10.23
C GLY A 170 0.11 10.00 10.60
N CYS A 171 -0.19 9.46 11.77
CA CYS A 171 0.21 8.12 12.20
C CYS A 171 -0.87 7.45 13.08
N GLY A 172 -0.71 6.15 13.30
CA GLY A 172 -1.52 5.36 14.24
C GLY A 172 -1.47 5.86 15.68
N ARG A 173 -2.49 5.49 16.45
CA ARG A 173 -2.39 5.56 17.92
C ARG A 173 -1.40 4.50 18.40
N PHE A 174 -0.66 4.78 19.46
CA PHE A 174 0.33 3.86 20.02
C PHE A 174 -0.38 2.96 21.04
N PHE A 175 -1.22 2.02 20.58
CA PHE A 175 -1.99 1.18 21.51
C PHE A 175 -1.09 0.23 22.29
N GLU A 176 -0.07 -0.32 21.63
CA GLU A 176 0.80 -1.33 22.23
C GLU A 176 2.26 -0.92 22.29
N GLY A 177 2.58 0.32 21.95
CA GLY A 177 3.96 0.76 21.78
C GLY A 177 4.26 2.17 22.26
N SER A 178 5.46 2.64 21.95
CA SER A 178 6.01 3.90 22.46
C SER A 178 6.31 4.92 21.36
N ALA A 179 6.62 6.15 21.77
CA ALA A 179 7.04 7.21 20.86
C ALA A 179 8.36 6.87 20.15
N GLU A 180 9.31 6.23 20.83
CA GLU A 180 10.57 5.73 20.26
C GLU A 180 10.32 4.68 19.18
N GLN A 181 9.34 3.81 19.41
CA GLN A 181 8.91 2.80 18.46
C GLN A 181 8.29 3.45 17.21
N MET A 182 7.36 4.41 17.37
CA MET A 182 6.78 5.12 16.22
C MET A 182 7.83 5.95 15.47
N ASP A 183 8.72 6.65 16.17
CA ASP A 183 9.83 7.39 15.55
C ASP A 183 10.72 6.44 14.73
N THR A 184 11.01 5.26 15.25
CA THR A 184 11.78 4.26 14.51
C THR A 184 11.03 3.77 13.28
N ALA A 185 9.73 3.45 13.40
CA ALA A 185 8.90 3.03 12.28
C ALA A 185 8.84 4.10 11.18
N LEU A 186 8.51 5.35 11.52
CA LEU A 186 8.33 6.42 10.55
C LEU A 186 9.65 6.96 10.04
N ASN A 187 10.54 7.41 10.93
CA ASN A 187 11.71 8.22 10.57
C ASN A 187 12.98 7.40 10.33
N LYS A 188 13.04 6.14 10.77
CA LYS A 188 14.22 5.27 10.58
C LYS A 188 14.00 4.11 9.62
N ILE A 189 12.74 3.72 9.37
CA ILE A 189 12.36 2.66 8.43
C ILE A 189 11.67 3.26 7.21
N LEU A 190 10.46 3.84 7.35
CA LEU A 190 9.67 4.30 6.21
C LEU A 190 10.28 5.51 5.50
N ALA A 191 10.85 6.48 6.24
CA ALA A 191 11.51 7.64 5.66
C ALA A 191 12.76 7.31 4.82
N LYS A 192 13.30 6.09 4.93
CA LYS A 192 14.41 5.61 4.08
C LYS A 192 13.95 5.06 2.73
N LEU A 193 12.65 4.87 2.54
CA LEU A 193 12.12 4.47 1.25
C LEU A 193 12.32 5.61 0.23
N PRO A 194 12.43 5.30 -1.08
CA PRO A 194 12.50 6.32 -2.12
C PRO A 194 11.31 7.26 -2.05
N LYS A 195 11.55 8.57 -2.24
CA LYS A 195 10.53 9.61 -2.07
C LYS A 195 9.30 9.41 -2.95
N GLU A 196 9.48 8.85 -4.14
CA GLU A 196 8.41 8.55 -5.09
C GLU A 196 7.54 7.33 -4.70
N THR A 197 7.82 6.67 -3.57
CA THR A 197 7.04 5.53 -3.09
C THR A 197 5.64 5.99 -2.69
N VAL A 198 4.62 5.48 -3.39
CA VAL A 198 3.21 5.80 -3.15
C VAL A 198 2.72 5.14 -1.85
N VAL A 199 1.98 5.88 -1.03
CA VAL A 199 1.48 5.41 0.28
C VAL A 199 0.03 4.90 0.16
N TYR A 200 -0.22 3.71 0.70
CA TYR A 200 -1.53 3.08 0.82
C TYR A 200 -1.81 2.74 2.29
N SER A 201 -2.52 3.63 2.98
CA SER A 201 -2.77 3.52 4.43
C SER A 201 -4.03 2.74 4.78
N GLY A 202 -4.16 2.30 6.03
CA GLY A 202 -5.31 1.51 6.49
C GLY A 202 -6.64 2.25 6.49
N HIS A 203 -6.60 3.57 6.73
CA HIS A 203 -7.77 4.43 6.89
C HIS A 203 -7.61 5.75 6.15
N ASP A 204 -8.73 6.39 5.80
CA ASP A 204 -8.75 7.79 5.39
C ASP A 204 -8.78 8.73 6.61
N LYS A 205 -7.65 8.81 7.30
CA LYS A 205 -7.47 9.67 8.48
C LYS A 205 -6.49 10.78 8.14
N THR A 206 -6.98 11.83 7.48
CA THR A 206 -6.22 13.07 7.32
C THR A 206 -6.14 13.79 8.66
N VAL A 207 -4.95 14.26 9.04
CA VAL A 207 -4.67 14.51 10.46
C VAL A 207 -4.64 15.98 10.89
N LEU A 208 -4.51 16.96 9.99
CA LEU A 208 -4.59 18.37 10.41
C LEU A 208 -5.13 19.26 9.30
N ASN A 209 -6.06 20.15 9.66
CA ASN A 209 -6.32 21.39 8.92
C ASN A 209 -5.39 22.47 9.47
N ASN A 210 -4.17 22.54 8.95
CA ASN A 210 -3.22 23.60 9.28
C ASN A 210 -2.92 24.41 8.00
N PRO A 211 -2.81 25.75 8.05
CA PRO A 211 -2.36 26.58 6.92
C PRO A 211 -1.04 26.15 6.26
N ALA A 212 -0.22 25.32 6.92
CA ALA A 212 0.95 24.67 6.32
C ALA A 212 0.62 23.59 5.26
N ILE A 213 -0.65 23.24 5.04
CA ILE A 213 -1.02 22.09 4.20
C ILE A 213 -2.03 22.39 3.09
N ALA A 214 -1.83 23.49 2.37
CA ALA A 214 -2.57 23.77 1.13
C ALA A 214 -2.51 22.62 0.11
N ALA A 215 -1.40 21.86 0.07
CA ALA A 215 -1.25 20.70 -0.80
C ALA A 215 -2.16 19.52 -0.39
N LEU A 216 -2.31 19.27 0.91
CA LEU A 216 -3.19 18.23 1.45
C LEU A 216 -4.66 18.61 1.33
N GLU A 217 -5.00 19.88 1.60
CA GLU A 217 -6.35 20.37 1.36
C GLU A 217 -6.76 20.19 -0.10
N LYS A 218 -5.86 20.50 -1.04
CA LYS A 218 -6.09 20.26 -2.47
C LYS A 218 -6.24 18.77 -2.79
N LEU A 219 -5.41 17.91 -2.21
CA LEU A 219 -5.48 16.46 -2.39
C LEU A 219 -6.80 15.91 -1.87
N ALA A 220 -7.22 16.28 -0.66
CA ALA A 220 -8.46 15.85 -0.04
C ALA A 220 -9.70 16.40 -0.77
N GLN A 221 -9.67 17.64 -1.25
CA GLN A 221 -10.79 18.21 -2.03
C GLN A 221 -10.93 17.61 -3.43
N ALA A 222 -9.82 17.16 -4.02
CA ALA A 222 -9.81 16.64 -5.39
C ALA A 222 -10.12 15.14 -5.47
N ASN A 223 -10.19 14.43 -4.35
CA ASN A 223 -10.38 12.98 -4.34
C ASN A 223 -11.45 12.61 -3.31
N GLU A 224 -12.30 11.66 -3.68
CA GLU A 224 -13.26 11.06 -2.74
C GLU A 224 -12.54 10.41 -1.56
N TYR A 225 -11.32 9.92 -1.79
CA TYR A 225 -10.55 9.15 -0.83
C TYR A 225 -9.04 9.30 -1.09
N THR A 226 -8.21 9.26 -0.03
CA THR A 226 -6.77 9.63 -0.10
C THR A 226 -5.80 8.47 -0.34
N ALA A 227 -6.27 7.22 -0.35
CA ALA A 227 -5.44 6.05 -0.62
C ALA A 227 -4.73 6.13 -1.99
N GLY A 228 -3.40 5.99 -1.99
CA GLY A 228 -2.58 6.06 -3.21
C GLY A 228 -2.44 7.47 -3.78
N LYS A 229 -2.69 8.52 -2.99
CA LYS A 229 -2.64 9.92 -3.43
C LYS A 229 -1.46 10.72 -2.89
N SER A 230 -0.75 10.21 -1.87
CA SER A 230 0.50 10.77 -1.38
C SER A 230 1.66 9.80 -1.56
N THR A 231 2.87 10.33 -1.46
CA THR A 231 4.12 9.58 -1.49
C THR A 231 4.91 9.78 -0.19
N ILE A 232 5.91 8.94 0.07
CA ILE A 232 6.85 9.13 1.18
C ILE A 232 7.50 10.52 1.12
N GLY A 233 7.79 11.03 -0.07
CA GLY A 233 8.29 12.39 -0.27
C GLY A 233 7.32 13.46 0.23
N ASP A 234 6.04 13.32 -0.11
CA ASP A 234 5.00 14.24 0.34
C ASP A 234 4.83 14.19 1.87
N GLU A 235 4.85 13.00 2.47
CA GLU A 235 4.73 12.86 3.93
C GLU A 235 5.91 13.50 4.67
N LEU A 236 7.14 13.39 4.14
CA LEU A 236 8.29 14.12 4.68
C LEU A 236 8.12 15.65 4.60
N GLU A 237 7.30 16.14 3.66
CA GLU A 237 7.03 17.56 3.47
C GLU A 237 5.91 18.12 4.34
N PHE A 238 4.89 17.33 4.71
CA PHE A 238 3.77 17.87 5.49
C PHE A 238 3.40 17.10 6.77
N ASN A 239 3.84 15.85 6.94
CA ASN A 239 3.40 15.04 8.07
C ASN A 239 4.16 15.43 9.35
N PRO A 240 3.50 15.97 10.38
CA PRO A 240 4.17 16.42 11.60
C PRO A 240 4.91 15.28 12.32
N PHE A 241 4.42 14.04 12.22
CA PHE A 241 5.08 12.87 12.83
C PHE A 241 6.37 12.46 12.09
N MET A 242 6.57 12.94 10.85
CA MET A 242 7.80 12.76 10.09
C MET A 242 8.70 14.02 10.07
N ARG A 243 8.33 15.04 10.85
CA ARG A 243 8.97 16.37 10.88
C ARG A 243 9.27 16.82 12.30
N LEU A 244 9.77 15.92 13.14
CA LEU A 244 9.96 16.15 14.58
C LEU A 244 10.95 17.29 14.91
N SER A 245 11.84 17.64 13.98
CA SER A 245 12.77 18.76 14.12
C SER A 245 12.28 20.07 13.49
N ASP A 246 11.07 20.10 12.92
CA ASP A 246 10.53 21.32 12.32
C ASP A 246 10.23 22.36 13.42
N PRO A 247 10.71 23.62 13.28
CA PRO A 247 10.49 24.65 14.29
C PRO A 247 9.02 24.92 14.63
N GLN A 248 8.10 24.75 13.67
CA GLN A 248 6.67 24.89 13.91
C GLN A 248 6.12 23.73 14.74
N VAL A 249 6.60 22.50 14.46
CA VAL A 249 6.23 21.29 15.22
C VAL A 249 6.75 21.37 16.66
N GLN A 250 8.02 21.73 16.84
CA GLN A 250 8.61 21.93 18.17
C GLN A 250 7.90 23.05 18.94
N LYS A 251 7.61 24.19 18.28
CA LYS A 251 6.84 25.28 18.91
C LYS A 251 5.43 24.85 19.32
N ALA A 252 4.74 24.06 18.49
CA ALA A 252 3.38 23.60 18.77
C ALA A 252 3.33 22.58 19.92
N THR A 253 4.38 21.76 20.06
CA THR A 253 4.49 20.76 21.14
C THR A 253 5.06 21.35 22.43
N GLY A 254 5.92 22.36 22.32
CA GLY A 254 6.72 22.88 23.44
C GLY A 254 7.98 22.08 23.72
N GLU A 255 8.26 21.05 22.91
CA GLU A 255 9.35 20.10 23.10
C GLU A 255 10.43 20.27 22.03
N THR A 256 11.65 19.80 22.30
CA THR A 256 12.77 19.85 21.34
C THR A 256 13.46 18.50 21.13
N ASP A 257 13.40 17.59 22.10
CA ASP A 257 13.79 16.20 21.90
C ASP A 257 12.78 15.50 20.97
N SER A 258 13.27 14.76 19.97
CA SER A 258 12.40 14.16 18.96
C SER A 258 11.39 13.18 19.55
N ILE A 259 11.75 12.44 20.60
CA ILE A 259 10.87 11.45 21.22
C ILE A 259 9.78 12.15 22.04
N GLU A 260 10.16 13.20 22.78
CA GLU A 260 9.20 14.05 23.50
C GLU A 260 8.23 14.74 22.53
N VAL A 261 8.73 15.28 21.40
CA VAL A 261 7.90 15.85 20.32
C VAL A 261 6.92 14.82 19.76
N MET A 262 7.39 13.60 19.43
CA MET A 262 6.56 12.50 18.93
C MET A 262 5.46 12.13 19.93
N ALA A 263 5.82 11.95 21.20
CA ALA A 263 4.88 11.64 22.28
C ALA A 263 3.83 12.75 22.43
N LYS A 264 4.27 14.02 22.40
CA LYS A 264 3.40 15.17 22.56
C LYS A 264 2.43 15.35 21.40
N LEU A 265 2.90 15.24 20.15
CA LEU A 265 2.04 15.23 18.96
C LEU A 265 0.97 14.14 19.06
N ARG A 266 1.38 12.93 19.49
CA ARG A 266 0.45 11.81 19.63
C ARG A 266 -0.61 12.07 20.69
N GLN A 267 -0.21 12.62 21.83
CA GLN A 267 -1.10 13.01 22.91
C GLN A 267 -2.10 14.09 22.46
N MET A 268 -1.62 15.16 21.81
CA MET A 268 -2.45 16.23 21.28
C MET A 268 -3.53 15.68 20.34
N LYS A 269 -3.13 14.80 19.42
CA LYS A 269 -4.07 14.17 18.47
C LYS A 269 -5.05 13.20 19.12
N ASN A 270 -4.68 12.54 20.22
CA ASN A 270 -5.61 11.64 20.91
C ASN A 270 -6.78 12.38 21.57
N ASN A 271 -6.61 13.69 21.83
CA ASN A 271 -7.58 14.56 22.48
C ASN A 271 -8.31 15.51 21.50
N SER A 272 -8.05 15.36 20.19
CA SER A 272 -8.74 16.10 19.12
C SER A 272 -9.85 15.23 18.54
#